data_AF-A0A662SCJ4-F1
#
_entry.id   AF-A0A662SCJ4-F1
#
_cell.length_a   1.000
_cell.length_b   1.000
_cell.length_c   1.000
_cell.angle_alpha   90.00
_cell.angle_beta   90.00
_cell.angle_gamma   90.00
#
_symmetry.space_group_name_H-M   'P 1'
#
loop_
_entity.id
_entity.type
_entity.pdbx_description
1 polymer ?
#
loop_
_entity_poly.entity_id
_entity_poly.type
_entity_poly.pdbx_seq_one_letter_code
_entity_poly.pdbx_strand_id
1 'polypeptide(L)'
;MLNLQVTGLREIDNALSMLEVKVGKNYMTRSLTSAAKIVVKDARSRFRNSAVGKNTGNTPRIKTGNLVRSIGVVSRSKKYAAFRLVSPRRSGKNKGYHAHLIEYGHKKVLWGRKTRGRVRPFPFMRPAYDSTKDAVISEFISKFKSFIP
;
A
#
# COMPACT_ATOMS: atom_id res chain seq x y z
N MET A 1 20.40 -7.11 -29.84
CA MET A 1 19.98 -6.87 -28.43
C MET A 1 19.84 -5.38 -28.23
N LEU A 2 18.71 -4.91 -27.69
CA LEU A 2 18.48 -3.49 -27.48
C LEU A 2 18.99 -3.12 -26.07
N ASN A 3 20.11 -2.41 -26.00
CA ASN A 3 20.75 -2.09 -24.72
C ASN A 3 20.09 -0.84 -24.10
N LEU A 4 18.95 -1.02 -23.44
CA LEU A 4 18.13 0.06 -22.89
C LEU A 4 18.51 0.34 -21.42
N GLN A 5 19.26 1.41 -21.17
CA GLN A 5 19.56 1.87 -19.81
C GLN A 5 18.38 2.64 -19.23
N VAL A 6 17.69 2.05 -18.24
CA VAL A 6 16.56 2.70 -17.55
C VAL A 6 17.03 3.38 -16.26
N THR A 7 17.32 4.68 -16.28
CA THR A 7 17.79 5.43 -15.09
C THR A 7 16.69 6.24 -14.42
N GLY A 8 15.65 6.64 -15.14
CA GLY A 8 14.55 7.44 -14.63
C GLY A 8 13.23 7.27 -15.41
N LEU A 9 12.29 8.19 -15.16
CA LEU A 9 10.93 8.17 -15.72
C LEU A 9 10.91 8.24 -17.25
N ARG A 10 11.77 9.08 -17.84
CA ARG A 10 11.85 9.24 -19.30
C ARG A 10 12.31 7.97 -20.00
N GLU A 11 13.28 7.29 -19.41
CA GLU A 11 13.82 6.05 -19.96
C GLU A 11 12.80 4.91 -19.83
N ILE A 12 11.97 4.92 -18.78
CA ILE A 12 10.82 4.00 -18.64
C ILE A 12 9.80 4.27 -19.75
N ASP A 13 9.43 5.53 -19.99
CA ASP A 13 8.44 5.88 -21.03
C ASP A 13 8.93 5.47 -22.42
N ASN A 14 10.20 5.72 -22.74
CA ASN A 14 10.82 5.30 -24.01
C ASN A 14 10.84 3.76 -24.15
N ALA A 15 11.20 3.04 -23.09
CA ALA A 15 11.17 1.58 -23.11
C ALA A 15 9.74 1.05 -23.31
N LEU A 16 8.74 1.69 -22.68
CA LEU A 16 7.33 1.32 -22.82
C LEU A 16 6.79 1.61 -24.22
N SER A 17 7.20 2.71 -24.86
CA SER A 17 6.74 3.04 -26.21
C SER A 17 7.27 2.06 -27.27
N MET A 18 8.40 1.41 -27.00
CA MET A 18 8.97 0.39 -27.90
C MET A 18 8.34 -1.00 -27.73
N LEU A 19 7.60 -1.23 -26.65
CA LEU A 19 6.97 -2.52 -26.37
C LEU A 19 5.54 -2.59 -26.93
N GLU A 20 5.12 -3.79 -27.33
CA GLU A 20 3.71 -4.05 -27.57
C GLU A 20 2.90 -3.70 -26.30
N VAL A 21 1.78 -2.99 -26.47
CA VAL A 21 0.94 -2.48 -25.37
C VAL A 21 0.63 -3.55 -24.31
N LYS A 22 0.37 -4.79 -24.74
CA LYS A 22 0.06 -5.91 -23.84
C LYS A 22 1.27 -6.32 -22.99
N VAL A 23 2.45 -6.38 -23.59
CA VAL A 23 3.72 -6.74 -22.94
C VAL A 23 4.13 -5.64 -21.96
N GLY A 24 4.15 -4.39 -22.40
CA GLY A 24 4.48 -3.24 -21.56
C GLY A 24 3.55 -3.13 -20.34
N LYS A 25 2.24 -3.31 -20.54
CA LYS A 25 1.24 -3.32 -19.44
C LYS A 25 1.48 -4.45 -18.44
N ASN A 26 1.89 -5.63 -18.90
CA ASN A 26 2.20 -6.76 -18.04
C ASN A 26 3.45 -6.48 -17.18
N TYR A 27 4.53 -5.98 -17.81
CA TYR A 27 5.77 -5.63 -17.10
C TYR A 27 5.52 -4.54 -16.05
N MET A 28 4.81 -3.47 -16.44
CA MET A 28 4.37 -2.41 -15.52
C MET A 28 3.58 -2.97 -14.33
N THR A 29 2.60 -3.83 -14.62
CA THR A 29 1.77 -4.46 -13.60
C THR A 29 2.60 -5.25 -12.58
N ARG A 30 3.55 -6.05 -13.06
CA ARG A 30 4.40 -6.89 -12.21
C ARG A 30 5.35 -6.04 -11.37
N SER A 31 6.01 -5.05 -11.97
CA SER A 31 6.93 -4.14 -11.27
C SER A 31 6.20 -3.32 -10.21
N LEU A 32 5.06 -2.71 -10.54
CA LEU A 32 4.23 -1.98 -9.57
C LEU A 32 3.76 -2.88 -8.41
N THR A 33 3.42 -4.13 -8.71
CA THR A 33 2.99 -5.08 -7.67
C THR A 33 4.14 -5.46 -6.73
N SER A 34 5.38 -5.60 -7.25
CA SER A 34 6.57 -5.85 -6.43
C SER A 34 6.85 -4.66 -5.52
N ALA A 35 6.97 -3.47 -6.11
CA ALA A 35 7.27 -2.24 -5.38
C ALA A 35 6.22 -1.93 -4.30
N ALA A 36 4.92 -2.12 -4.60
CA ALA A 36 3.84 -1.90 -3.64
C ALA A 36 3.92 -2.81 -2.39
N LYS A 37 4.57 -3.98 -2.47
CA LYS A 37 4.74 -4.87 -1.30
C LYS A 37 5.64 -4.25 -0.23
N ILE A 38 6.55 -3.36 -0.60
CA ILE A 38 7.42 -2.65 0.35
C ILE A 38 6.57 -1.77 1.28
N VAL A 39 5.69 -0.94 0.69
CA VAL A 39 4.75 -0.10 1.43
C VAL A 39 3.83 -0.95 2.31
N VAL A 40 3.32 -2.08 1.78
CA VAL A 40 2.48 -3.01 2.56
C VAL A 40 3.23 -3.57 3.77
N LYS A 41 4.49 -3.97 3.60
CA LYS A 41 5.31 -4.52 4.69
C LYS A 41 5.50 -3.47 5.79
N ASP A 42 5.84 -2.25 5.41
CA ASP A 42 6.08 -1.17 6.35
C ASP A 42 4.79 -0.71 7.06
N ALA A 43 3.70 -0.49 6.32
CA ALA A 43 2.39 -0.14 6.89
C ALA A 43 1.90 -1.18 7.90
N ARG A 44 2.10 -2.48 7.60
CA ARG A 44 1.79 -3.57 8.55
C ARG A 44 2.68 -3.53 9.78
N SER A 45 3.97 -3.25 9.63
CA SER A 45 4.93 -3.13 10.74
C SER A 45 4.51 -2.00 11.68
N ARG A 46 4.29 -0.79 11.13
CA ARG A 46 3.84 0.39 11.88
C ARG A 46 2.54 0.13 12.63
N PHE A 47 1.56 -0.47 11.97
CA PHE A 47 0.30 -0.80 12.61
C PHE A 47 0.47 -1.78 13.78
N ARG A 48 1.28 -2.85 13.61
CA ARG A 48 1.55 -3.82 14.69
C ARG A 48 2.22 -3.16 15.91
N ASN A 49 3.09 -2.19 15.66
CA ASN A 49 3.82 -1.48 16.71
C ASN A 49 2.99 -0.37 17.40
N SER A 50 1.78 -0.10 16.90
CA SER A 50 0.86 0.89 17.50
C SER A 50 0.32 0.42 18.84
N ALA A 51 -0.08 1.34 19.73
CA ALA A 51 -0.77 0.98 20.98
C ALA A 51 -2.10 0.24 20.74
N VAL A 52 -2.72 0.41 19.56
CA VAL A 52 -3.91 -0.34 19.12
C VAL A 52 -3.56 -1.76 18.63
N GLY A 53 -2.31 -1.98 18.25
CA GLY A 53 -1.74 -3.25 17.82
C GLY A 53 -0.96 -4.00 18.91
N LYS A 54 -0.51 -3.30 19.96
CA LYS A 54 0.26 -3.84 21.09
C LYS A 54 -0.68 -4.44 22.16
N ASN A 55 -0.33 -5.64 22.62
CA ASN A 55 -0.95 -6.28 23.77
C ASN A 55 -0.39 -5.63 25.04
N THR A 56 -1.15 -4.76 25.70
CA THR A 56 -0.77 -4.24 27.01
C THR A 56 -1.55 -4.97 28.09
N GLY A 57 -0.88 -5.92 28.74
CA GLY A 57 -1.03 -6.37 30.14
C GLY A 57 -2.36 -6.92 30.68
N ASN A 58 -3.51 -6.29 30.39
CA ASN A 58 -4.78 -6.67 31.02
C ASN A 58 -6.03 -6.32 30.19
N THR A 59 -5.85 -5.93 28.92
CA THR A 59 -6.96 -5.58 28.03
C THR A 59 -7.26 -6.76 27.10
N PRO A 60 -8.53 -7.21 26.96
CA PRO A 60 -8.88 -8.33 26.09
C PRO A 60 -8.32 -8.10 24.69
N ARG A 61 -7.64 -9.13 24.16
CA ARG A 61 -7.00 -9.19 22.85
C ARG A 61 -7.87 -8.49 21.79
N ILE A 62 -7.59 -7.21 21.50
CA ILE A 62 -8.23 -6.57 20.36
C ILE A 62 -7.65 -7.30 19.15
N LYS A 63 -8.42 -8.22 18.54
CA LYS A 63 -8.01 -9.02 17.38
C LYS A 63 -7.89 -8.12 16.13
N THR A 64 -6.99 -7.15 16.16
CA THR A 64 -6.63 -6.27 15.05
C THR A 64 -5.84 -6.99 13.95
N GLY A 65 -5.49 -8.26 14.15
CA GLY A 65 -4.89 -9.11 13.11
C GLY A 65 -5.70 -9.10 11.80
N ASN A 66 -7.02 -8.92 11.88
CA ASN A 66 -7.86 -8.76 10.68
C ASN A 66 -7.52 -7.49 9.89
N LEU A 67 -7.26 -6.36 10.54
CA LEU A 67 -6.87 -5.12 9.86
C LEU A 67 -5.48 -5.26 9.24
N VAL A 68 -4.50 -5.77 9.99
CA VAL A 68 -3.14 -6.02 9.46
C VAL A 68 -3.18 -6.90 8.21
N ARG A 69 -3.95 -8.00 8.24
CA ARG A 69 -4.14 -8.90 7.09
C ARG A 69 -4.86 -8.22 5.92
N SER A 70 -5.70 -7.23 6.22
CA SER A 70 -6.46 -6.49 5.21
C SER A 70 -5.61 -5.47 4.45
N ILE A 71 -4.54 -4.93 5.05
CA ILE A 71 -3.58 -4.07 4.35
C ILE A 71 -2.93 -4.87 3.22
N GLY A 72 -3.11 -4.40 1.99
CA GLY A 72 -2.59 -5.08 0.81
C GLY A 72 -2.69 -4.24 -0.45
N VAL A 73 -2.31 -4.86 -1.56
CA VAL A 73 -2.37 -4.22 -2.87
C VAL A 73 -3.73 -4.47 -3.50
N VAL A 74 -4.36 -3.43 -4.00
CA VAL A 74 -5.57 -3.47 -4.82
C VAL A 74 -5.17 -3.16 -6.25
N SER A 75 -5.42 -4.14 -7.11
CA SER A 75 -5.26 -3.98 -8.55
C SER A 75 -6.40 -3.14 -9.09
N ARG A 76 -6.05 -2.04 -9.75
CA ARG A 76 -6.97 -1.27 -10.59
C ARG A 76 -6.30 -1.11 -11.95
N SER A 77 -7.07 -1.30 -13.00
CA SER A 77 -6.60 -1.10 -14.37
C SER A 77 -7.62 -0.21 -15.08
N LYS A 78 -7.11 0.79 -15.78
CA LYS A 78 -7.82 1.45 -16.87
C LYS A 78 -7.27 0.92 -18.20
N LYS A 79 -7.97 1.19 -19.30
CA LYS A 79 -7.57 0.75 -20.65
C LYS A 79 -6.08 1.03 -20.94
N TYR A 80 -5.60 2.20 -20.55
CA TYR A 80 -4.24 2.70 -20.82
C TYR A 80 -3.36 2.91 -19.57
N ALA A 81 -3.81 2.49 -18.39
CA ALA A 81 -3.04 2.71 -17.16
C ALA A 81 -3.13 1.53 -16.21
N ALA A 82 -1.98 0.98 -15.84
CA ALA A 82 -1.85 0.07 -14.71
C ALA A 82 -1.47 0.88 -13.48
N PHE A 83 -2.27 0.78 -12.41
CA PHE A 83 -1.86 1.33 -11.12
C PHE A 83 -2.15 0.33 -10.00
N ARG A 84 -1.44 0.50 -8.89
CA ARG A 84 -1.57 -0.35 -7.71
C ARG A 84 -1.84 0.54 -6.52
N LEU A 85 -3.00 0.36 -5.92
CA LEU A 85 -3.38 1.08 -4.71
C LEU A 85 -2.95 0.24 -3.50
N VAL A 86 -2.21 0.81 -2.57
CA VAL A 86 -1.92 0.18 -1.28
C VAL A 86 -2.95 0.68 -0.28
N SER A 87 -3.81 -0.21 0.20
CA SER A 87 -4.88 0.16 1.13
C SER A 87 -5.33 -0.97 2.04
N PRO A 88 -5.99 -0.65 3.16
CA PRO A 88 -6.82 -1.60 3.89
C PRO A 88 -7.98 -2.06 3.00
N ARG A 89 -8.05 -3.35 2.69
CA ARG A 89 -9.08 -3.95 1.84
C ARG A 89 -10.35 -4.25 2.65
N ARG A 90 -11.51 -4.03 2.05
CA ARG A 90 -12.83 -4.20 2.69
C ARG A 90 -13.64 -5.38 2.13
N SER A 91 -13.22 -5.98 1.01
CA SER A 91 -13.97 -7.05 0.35
C SER A 91 -13.48 -8.46 0.74
N GLY A 92 -14.38 -9.44 0.59
CA GLY A 92 -14.12 -10.86 0.83
C GLY A 92 -13.70 -11.14 2.27
N LYS A 93 -12.62 -11.89 2.46
CA LYS A 93 -12.07 -12.23 3.79
C LYS A 93 -11.39 -11.07 4.53
N ASN A 94 -11.34 -9.87 3.95
CA ASN A 94 -10.66 -8.71 4.53
C ASN A 94 -11.64 -7.86 5.34
N LYS A 95 -11.23 -7.40 6.52
CA LYS A 95 -12.04 -6.59 7.44
C LYS A 95 -11.42 -5.20 7.69
N GLY A 96 -10.98 -4.52 6.63
CA GLY A 96 -10.34 -3.21 6.68
C GLY A 96 -11.29 -2.01 6.85
N TYR A 97 -12.56 -2.23 7.26
CA TYR A 97 -13.59 -1.18 7.35
C TYR A 97 -13.18 -0.02 8.27
N HIS A 98 -12.68 -0.35 9.45
CA HIS A 98 -12.36 0.63 10.50
C HIS A 98 -10.95 1.23 10.38
N ALA A 99 -10.21 0.91 9.32
CA ALA A 99 -8.84 1.39 9.16
C ALA A 99 -8.75 2.93 9.11
N HIS A 100 -9.73 3.57 8.47
CA HIS A 100 -9.80 5.02 8.34
C HIS A 100 -10.05 5.72 9.69
N LEU A 101 -10.79 5.07 10.60
CA LEU A 101 -11.04 5.58 11.95
C LEU A 101 -9.76 5.61 12.80
N ILE A 102 -8.82 4.72 12.49
CA ILE A 102 -7.51 4.67 13.12
C ILE A 102 -6.58 5.68 12.44
N GLU A 103 -6.46 5.66 11.11
CA GLU A 103 -5.58 6.57 10.35
C GLU A 103 -5.87 8.05 10.65
N TYR A 104 -7.14 8.45 10.68
CA TYR A 104 -7.54 9.86 10.79
C TYR A 104 -8.19 10.25 12.12
N GLY A 105 -8.39 9.27 13.01
CA GLY A 105 -9.18 9.45 14.21
C GLY A 105 -10.67 9.62 13.91
N HIS A 106 -11.48 9.73 14.95
CA HIS A 106 -12.93 9.90 14.82
C HIS A 106 -13.53 10.53 16.08
N LYS A 107 -14.76 11.04 15.99
CA LYS A 107 -15.50 11.54 17.15
C LYS A 107 -15.83 10.37 18.10
N LYS A 108 -15.70 10.56 19.40
CA LYS A 108 -16.14 9.57 20.39
C LYS A 108 -17.66 9.48 20.36
N VAL A 109 -18.17 8.27 20.21
CA VAL A 109 -19.60 7.95 20.31
C VAL A 109 -19.75 6.91 21.41
N LEU A 110 -20.47 7.26 22.46
CA LEU A 110 -20.87 6.34 23.52
C LEU A 110 -22.37 6.13 23.43
N TRP A 111 -22.81 4.87 23.36
CA TRP A 111 -24.22 4.50 23.36
C TRP A 111 -25.07 5.23 22.30
N GLY A 112 -24.51 5.41 21.09
CA GLY A 112 -25.16 6.13 19.99
C GLY A 112 -25.18 7.66 20.13
N ARG A 113 -24.72 8.22 21.26
CA ARG A 113 -24.65 9.67 21.48
C ARG A 113 -23.24 10.19 21.19
N LYS A 114 -23.16 11.25 20.37
CA LYS A 114 -21.90 11.95 20.10
C LYS A 114 -21.43 12.62 21.38
N THR A 115 -20.29 12.22 21.89
CA THR A 115 -19.64 12.89 23.03
C THR A 115 -18.74 14.02 22.52
N ARG A 116 -18.44 15.02 23.35
CA ARG A 116 -17.54 16.14 22.97
C ARG A 116 -16.08 15.71 22.68
N GLY A 117 -15.69 14.47 22.95
CA GLY A 117 -14.32 13.97 22.77
C GLY A 117 -14.00 13.43 21.37
N ARG A 118 -12.70 13.42 21.01
CA ARG A 118 -12.17 12.81 19.78
C ARG A 118 -11.17 11.70 20.12
N VAL A 119 -11.20 10.62 19.34
CA VAL A 119 -10.13 9.61 19.34
C VAL A 119 -9.00 10.13 18.47
N ARG A 120 -7.79 10.20 19.01
CA ARG A 120 -6.60 10.68 18.29
C ARG A 120 -6.26 9.75 17.13
N PRO A 121 -5.82 10.28 15.97
CA PRO A 121 -5.34 9.47 14.86
C PRO A 121 -4.08 8.70 15.22
N PHE A 122 -3.92 7.55 14.59
CA PHE A 122 -2.66 6.82 14.46
C PHE A 122 -2.41 6.58 12.97
N PRO A 123 -1.68 7.49 12.29
CA PRO A 123 -1.38 7.33 10.88
C PRO A 123 -0.35 6.21 10.69
N PHE A 124 -0.67 5.24 9.84
CA PHE A 124 0.20 4.11 9.52
C PHE A 124 0.37 3.91 8.01
N MET A 125 -0.56 4.41 7.19
CA MET A 125 -0.46 4.33 5.74
C MET A 125 0.40 5.45 5.19
N ARG A 126 0.12 6.71 5.57
CA ARG A 126 0.87 7.85 5.03
C ARG A 126 2.36 7.82 5.42
N PRO A 127 2.73 7.58 6.69
CA PRO A 127 4.14 7.48 7.07
C PRO A 127 4.85 6.31 6.40
N ALA A 128 4.15 5.20 6.11
CA ALA A 128 4.73 4.08 5.41
C ALA A 128 5.05 4.38 3.96
N TYR A 129 4.16 5.11 3.27
CA TYR A 129 4.46 5.61 1.95
C TYR A 129 5.66 6.55 1.99
N ASP A 130 5.63 7.57 2.85
CA ASP A 130 6.67 8.60 2.91
C ASP A 130 8.06 8.03 3.23
N SER A 131 8.16 7.03 4.12
CA SER A 131 9.44 6.40 4.46
C SER A 131 9.96 5.37 3.45
N THR A 132 9.13 4.93 2.49
CA THR A 132 9.52 3.88 1.54
C THR A 132 9.58 4.36 0.09
N LYS A 133 9.35 5.65 -0.18
CA LYS A 133 9.31 6.22 -1.54
C LYS A 133 10.50 5.80 -2.40
N ASP A 134 11.71 6.00 -1.90
CA ASP A 134 12.93 5.75 -2.68
C ASP A 134 13.12 4.25 -2.92
N ALA A 135 12.87 3.42 -1.90
CA ALA A 135 12.91 1.96 -2.03
C ALA A 135 11.87 1.42 -3.02
N VAL A 136 10.68 2.03 -3.05
CA VAL A 136 9.61 1.70 -4.01
C VAL A 136 10.04 2.02 -5.44
N ILE A 137 10.65 3.20 -5.66
CA ILE A 137 11.17 3.60 -6.97
C ILE A 137 12.28 2.66 -7.43
N SER A 138 13.25 2.38 -6.55
CA SER A 138 14.38 1.48 -6.86
C SER A 138 13.93 0.05 -7.17
N GLU A 139 13.00 -0.51 -6.38
CA GLU A 139 12.44 -1.84 -6.63
C GLU A 139 11.64 -1.88 -7.93
N PHE A 140 10.88 -0.82 -8.23
CA PHE A 140 10.15 -0.72 -9.48
C PHE A 140 11.10 -0.75 -10.68
N ILE A 141 12.14 0.09 -10.69
CA ILE A 141 13.11 0.17 -11.78
C ILE A 141 13.84 -1.17 -11.93
N SER A 142 14.30 -1.76 -10.82
CA SER A 142 14.99 -3.04 -10.80
C SER A 142 14.14 -4.16 -11.42
N LYS A 143 12.88 -4.29 -10.99
CA LYS A 143 11.97 -5.29 -11.56
C LYS A 143 11.60 -5.01 -12.99
N PHE A 144 11.43 -3.75 -13.37
CA PHE A 144 11.11 -3.39 -14.75
C PHE A 144 12.25 -3.75 -15.70
N LYS A 145 13.50 -3.43 -15.34
CA LYS A 145 14.70 -3.82 -16.10
C LYS A 145 14.80 -5.33 -16.27
N SER A 146 14.48 -6.11 -15.24
CA SER A 146 14.54 -7.58 -15.32
C SER A 146 13.60 -8.22 -16.35
N PHE A 147 12.64 -7.45 -16.88
CA PHE A 147 11.73 -7.92 -17.93
C PHE A 147 12.10 -7.42 -19.33
N ILE A 148 12.98 -6.42 -19.44
CA ILE A 148 13.48 -5.94 -20.72
C ILE A 148 14.60 -6.91 -21.16
N PRO A 149 14.46 -7.56 -22.31
CA PRO A 149 15.47 -8.48 -22.84
C PRO A 149 16.74 -7.79 -23.34
#